data_AF-A0A7J4E4N3-F1
#
_entry.id   AF-A0A7J4E4N3-F1
#
_cell.length_a   1.000
_cell.length_b   1.000
_cell.length_c   1.000
_cell.angle_alpha   90.00
_cell.angle_beta   90.00
_cell.angle_gamma   90.00
#
_symmetry.space_group_name_H-M   'P 1'
#
loop_
_entity.id
_entity.type
_entity.pdbx_description
1 polymer ?
#
loop_
_entity_poly.entity_id
_entity_poly.type
_entity_poly.pdbx_seq_one_letter_code
_entity_poly.pdbx_strand_id
1 'polypeptide(L)'
;MAFNKIEEVEGYLAGAGESVRNVKRRVIIVKDSYFFFVDKGYVRKYYEGGHEPIKGWYSGILSFTGKDPRVLHIFVSGILYDRVGAKELFLRLLHQILMYLHPELLKLKYKKLKRRLRRLMLEALPDGPSFGKGEVEEILRDREDQRSFEKAKYIIPHMSLYGLMERLPRLEGNVTYVEDVAAYLQPFEYIRLGRREHSH
;
A
#
# COMPACT_ATOMS: atom_id res chain seq x y z
N MET A 1 -10.30 -2.41 19.24
CA MET A 1 -11.50 -2.35 18.38
C MET A 1 -11.09 -1.80 17.02
N ALA A 2 -10.84 -2.67 16.03
CA ALA A 2 -10.37 -2.30 14.69
C ALA A 2 -11.46 -2.39 13.60
N PHE A 3 -12.69 -2.81 13.97
CA PHE A 3 -13.77 -3.08 13.01
C PHE A 3 -14.33 -1.83 12.32
N ASN A 4 -14.29 -0.65 12.94
CA ASN A 4 -14.94 0.55 12.39
C ASN A 4 -14.20 1.17 11.17
N LYS A 5 -12.86 1.19 11.16
CA LYS A 5 -12.10 1.93 10.13
C LYS A 5 -12.25 1.35 8.72
N ILE A 6 -12.22 0.02 8.61
CA ILE A 6 -12.33 -0.66 7.31
C ILE A 6 -13.76 -0.63 6.79
N GLU A 7 -14.75 -0.78 7.67
CA GLU A 7 -16.16 -0.65 7.29
C GLU A 7 -16.45 0.74 6.73
N GLU A 8 -15.93 1.80 7.36
CA GLU A 8 -16.07 3.18 6.88
C GLU A 8 -15.40 3.36 5.51
N VAL A 9 -14.19 2.81 5.32
CA VAL A 9 -13.48 2.81 4.03
C VAL A 9 -14.27 2.08 2.94
N GLU A 10 -14.84 0.91 3.24
CA GLU A 10 -15.66 0.17 2.29
C GLU A 10 -16.97 0.92 1.98
N GLY A 11 -17.54 1.64 2.95
CA GLY A 11 -18.65 2.57 2.72
C GLY A 11 -18.29 3.66 1.72
N TYR A 12 -17.12 4.29 1.88
CA TYR A 12 -16.62 5.27 0.90
C TYR A 12 -16.36 4.64 -0.46
N LEU A 13 -15.77 3.45 -0.53
CA LEU A 13 -15.52 2.76 -1.80
C LEU A 13 -16.83 2.33 -2.49
N ALA A 14 -17.88 1.99 -1.75
CA ALA A 14 -19.20 1.68 -2.30
C ALA A 14 -19.94 2.92 -2.82
N GLY A 15 -19.60 4.11 -2.33
CA GLY A 15 -20.09 5.40 -2.83
C GLY A 15 -19.28 5.97 -3.99
N ALA A 16 -18.11 5.41 -4.32
CA ALA A 16 -17.22 5.93 -5.35
C ALA A 16 -17.77 5.75 -6.79
N GLY A 17 -17.07 6.34 -7.76
CA GLY A 17 -17.40 6.17 -9.19
C GLY A 17 -17.50 4.70 -9.62
N GLU A 18 -18.39 4.40 -10.56
CA GLU A 18 -18.76 3.02 -10.95
C GLU A 18 -17.56 2.12 -11.26
N SER A 19 -16.57 2.63 -12.01
CA SER A 19 -15.37 1.89 -12.37
C SER A 19 -14.58 1.43 -11.14
N VAL A 20 -14.50 2.25 -10.09
CA VAL A 20 -13.82 1.94 -8.82
C VAL A 20 -14.61 0.90 -8.01
N ARG A 21 -15.94 1.03 -7.96
CA ARG A 21 -16.81 0.10 -7.24
C ARG A 21 -16.69 -1.33 -7.79
N ASN A 22 -16.62 -1.45 -9.10
CA ASN A 22 -16.58 -2.73 -9.80
C ASN A 22 -15.22 -3.42 -9.73
N VAL A 23 -14.17 -2.77 -9.22
CA VAL A 23 -12.88 -3.43 -8.99
C VAL A 23 -13.01 -4.39 -7.82
N LYS A 24 -12.99 -5.69 -8.13
CA LYS A 24 -12.80 -6.72 -7.13
C LYS A 24 -11.41 -6.56 -6.53
N ARG A 25 -11.37 -6.36 -5.22
CA ARG A 25 -10.16 -6.00 -4.49
C ARG A 25 -10.03 -6.78 -3.20
N ARG A 26 -8.79 -6.91 -2.75
CA ARG A 26 -8.48 -7.48 -1.45
C ARG A 26 -7.44 -6.63 -0.75
N VAL A 27 -7.78 -6.13 0.42
CA VAL A 27 -6.90 -5.31 1.26
C VAL A 27 -6.16 -6.23 2.22
N ILE A 28 -4.83 -6.13 2.23
CA ILE A 28 -3.95 -6.94 3.09
C ILE A 28 -3.17 -5.98 3.97
N ILE A 29 -3.49 -5.95 5.25
CA ILE A 29 -2.84 -5.08 6.24
C ILE A 29 -1.73 -5.89 6.90
N VAL A 30 -0.48 -5.44 6.78
CA VAL A 30 0.71 -6.17 7.25
C VAL A 30 1.31 -5.47 8.46
N LYS A 31 1.20 -6.08 9.63
CA LYS A 31 1.59 -5.49 10.92
C LYS A 31 3.09 -5.20 11.00
N ASP A 32 3.44 -4.13 11.73
CA ASP A 32 4.80 -3.68 12.03
C ASP A 32 5.73 -3.60 10.80
N SER A 33 5.16 -3.43 9.61
CA SER A 33 5.91 -3.51 8.36
C SER A 33 5.79 -2.25 7.53
N TYR A 34 6.78 -2.02 6.66
CA TYR A 34 6.72 -1.05 5.58
C TYR A 34 7.21 -1.67 4.28
N PHE A 35 6.77 -1.12 3.15
CA PHE A 35 7.17 -1.61 1.85
C PHE A 35 8.19 -0.69 1.21
N PHE A 36 9.00 -1.24 0.32
CA PHE A 36 9.93 -0.45 -0.46
C PHE A 36 10.19 -1.08 -1.83
N PHE A 37 10.66 -0.26 -2.76
CA PHE A 37 11.16 -0.73 -4.04
C PHE A 37 12.68 -0.70 -4.04
N VAL A 38 13.25 -1.82 -4.47
CA VAL A 38 14.68 -1.97 -4.71
C VAL A 38 15.01 -1.41 -6.08
N ASP A 39 16.01 -0.53 -6.16
CA ASP A 39 16.53 -0.06 -7.44
C ASP A 39 17.04 -1.23 -8.29
N LYS A 40 16.75 -1.22 -9.61
CA LYS A 40 17.07 -2.34 -10.52
C LYS A 40 18.53 -2.82 -10.44
N GLY A 41 19.48 -1.89 -10.26
CA GLY A 41 20.91 -2.20 -10.14
C GLY A 41 21.30 -2.94 -8.85
N TYR A 42 20.43 -2.96 -7.85
CA TYR A 42 20.66 -3.56 -6.54
C TYR A 42 19.84 -4.83 -6.29
N VAL A 43 18.89 -5.16 -7.18
CA VAL A 43 17.99 -6.32 -7.04
C VAL A 43 18.80 -7.61 -6.86
N ARG A 44 19.76 -7.89 -7.75
CA ARG A 44 20.56 -9.12 -7.68
C ARG A 44 21.35 -9.22 -6.36
N LYS A 45 21.99 -8.12 -5.95
CA LYS A 45 22.75 -8.06 -4.70
C LYS A 45 21.86 -8.27 -3.47
N TYR A 46 20.65 -7.70 -3.46
CA TYR A 46 19.69 -7.87 -2.38
C TYR A 46 19.37 -9.34 -2.12
N TYR A 47 19.11 -10.11 -3.17
CA TYR A 47 18.69 -11.52 -3.05
C TYR A 47 19.85 -12.51 -2.92
N GLU A 48 21.07 -12.16 -3.37
CA GLU A 48 22.23 -13.06 -3.36
C GLU A 48 23.21 -12.79 -2.19
N GLY A 49 23.26 -11.56 -1.65
CA GLY A 49 24.36 -11.10 -0.77
C GLY A 49 23.97 -10.79 0.68
N GLY A 50 22.71 -10.99 1.07
CA GLY A 50 22.21 -10.55 2.37
C GLY A 50 21.96 -9.03 2.46
N HIS A 51 21.43 -8.59 3.61
CA HIS A 51 20.87 -7.25 3.77
C HIS A 51 21.94 -6.19 4.03
N GLU A 52 22.43 -5.53 2.98
CA GLU A 52 23.14 -4.23 3.08
C GLU A 52 22.13 -3.06 3.07
N PRO A 53 22.47 -1.84 3.56
CA PRO A 53 21.61 -0.66 3.45
C PRO A 53 21.45 -0.26 1.98
N ILE A 54 20.41 -0.79 1.35
CA ILE A 54 20.14 -0.62 -0.07
C ILE A 54 19.30 0.64 -0.30
N LYS A 55 19.66 1.39 -1.35
CA LYS A 55 18.91 2.56 -1.80
C LYS A 55 17.59 2.11 -2.42
N GLY A 56 16.50 2.73 -1.97
CA GLY A 56 15.16 2.45 -2.44
C GLY A 56 14.20 3.56 -2.07
N TRP A 57 12.98 3.46 -2.57
CA TRP A 57 11.87 4.35 -2.17
C TRP A 57 10.84 3.57 -1.38
N TYR A 58 10.43 4.15 -0.25
CA TYR A 58 9.49 3.55 0.70
C TYR A 58 8.06 3.90 0.33
N SER A 59 7.15 2.98 0.61
CA SER A 59 5.73 3.19 0.41
C SER A 59 4.93 2.44 1.46
N GLY A 60 4.00 3.14 2.11
CA GLY A 60 3.08 2.51 3.06
C GLY A 60 1.94 1.73 2.39
N ILE A 61 1.79 1.82 1.06
CA ILE A 61 0.72 1.18 0.32
C ILE A 61 1.15 0.77 -1.09
N LEU A 62 0.94 -0.50 -1.45
CA LEU A 62 1.22 -1.02 -2.78
C LEU A 62 0.04 -1.82 -3.30
N SER A 63 -0.11 -1.86 -4.62
CA SER A 63 -1.12 -2.71 -5.24
C SER A 63 -0.59 -3.41 -6.48
N PHE A 64 -1.03 -4.65 -6.67
CA PHE A 64 -0.72 -5.43 -7.85
C PHE A 64 -1.73 -6.56 -8.02
N THR A 65 -1.79 -7.09 -9.24
CA THR A 65 -2.54 -8.30 -9.54
C THR A 65 -1.68 -9.53 -9.28
N GLY A 66 -2.31 -10.60 -8.80
CA GLY A 66 -1.68 -11.91 -8.65
C GLY A 66 -1.93 -12.80 -9.86
N LYS A 67 -2.01 -14.12 -9.59
CA LYS A 67 -2.38 -15.11 -10.61
C LYS A 67 -3.79 -14.88 -11.16
N ASP A 68 -4.70 -14.39 -10.34
CA ASP A 68 -6.00 -13.89 -10.81
C ASP A 68 -5.88 -12.41 -11.17
N PRO A 69 -5.87 -12.04 -12.47
CA PRO A 69 -5.77 -10.65 -12.91
C PRO A 69 -7.03 -9.83 -12.61
N ARG A 70 -8.14 -10.49 -12.21
CA ARG A 70 -9.40 -9.84 -11.88
C ARG A 70 -9.45 -9.35 -10.43
N VAL A 71 -8.46 -9.70 -9.60
CA VAL A 71 -8.41 -9.27 -8.19
C VAL A 71 -7.20 -8.37 -7.97
N LEU A 72 -7.47 -7.12 -7.63
CA LEU A 72 -6.45 -6.19 -7.17
C LEU A 72 -6.12 -6.45 -5.71
N HIS A 73 -4.89 -6.87 -5.41
CA HIS A 73 -4.42 -7.01 -4.03
C HIS A 73 -3.77 -5.70 -3.62
N ILE A 74 -4.25 -5.09 -2.54
CA ILE A 74 -3.75 -3.82 -2.02
C ILE A 74 -3.12 -4.09 -0.65
N PHE A 75 -1.80 -4.04 -0.60
CA PHE A 75 -1.02 -4.18 0.61
C PHE A 75 -0.94 -2.82 1.32
N VAL A 76 -1.29 -2.82 2.60
CA VAL A 76 -1.25 -1.65 3.47
C VAL A 76 -0.31 -1.95 4.62
N SER A 77 0.66 -1.07 4.86
CA SER A 77 1.49 -1.10 6.05
C SER A 77 0.60 -0.97 7.29
N GLY A 78 0.76 -1.86 8.27
CA GLY A 78 0.07 -1.74 9.56
C GLY A 78 0.40 -0.42 10.27
N ILE A 79 1.62 0.09 10.10
CA ILE A 79 2.06 1.38 10.67
C ILE A 79 1.31 2.55 10.02
N LEU A 80 1.18 2.53 8.69
CA LEU A 80 0.36 3.51 7.99
C LEU A 80 -1.10 3.39 8.44
N TYR A 81 -1.64 2.17 8.44
CA TYR A 81 -3.02 1.87 8.81
C TYR A 81 -3.37 2.41 10.19
N ASP A 82 -2.50 2.24 11.19
CA ASP A 82 -2.75 2.70 12.56
C ASP A 82 -2.68 4.23 12.68
N ARG A 83 -1.83 4.88 11.88
CA ARG A 83 -1.57 6.32 11.95
C ARG A 83 -2.68 7.16 11.32
N VAL A 84 -3.30 6.68 10.25
CA VAL A 84 -4.21 7.47 9.42
C VAL A 84 -5.68 7.19 9.74
N GLY A 85 -6.55 8.18 9.50
CA GLY A 85 -8.00 8.00 9.59
C GLY A 85 -8.57 7.20 8.41
N ALA A 86 -9.83 6.77 8.51
CA ALA A 86 -10.53 6.04 7.46
C ALA A 86 -10.54 6.80 6.12
N LYS A 87 -10.84 8.10 6.20
CA LYS A 87 -10.87 9.01 5.04
C LYS A 87 -9.56 9.05 4.26
N GLU A 88 -8.45 9.20 4.97
CA GLU A 88 -7.12 9.25 4.37
C GLU A 88 -6.74 7.88 3.79
N LEU A 89 -7.02 6.80 4.51
CA LEU A 89 -6.83 5.44 4.02
C LEU A 89 -7.63 5.19 2.74
N PHE A 90 -8.89 5.61 2.69
CA PHE A 90 -9.72 5.55 1.49
C PHE A 90 -9.07 6.26 0.30
N LEU A 91 -8.59 7.50 0.47
CA LEU A 91 -7.95 8.24 -0.63
C LEU A 91 -6.68 7.54 -1.15
N ARG A 92 -5.92 6.89 -0.26
CA ARG A 92 -4.74 6.10 -0.64
C ARG A 92 -5.14 4.81 -1.37
N LEU A 93 -6.18 4.11 -0.93
CA LEU A 93 -6.73 2.95 -1.67
C LEU A 93 -7.26 3.38 -3.04
N LEU A 94 -8.03 4.48 -3.10
CA LEU A 94 -8.57 5.04 -4.33
C LEU A 94 -7.45 5.38 -5.32
N HIS A 95 -6.38 6.01 -4.85
CA HIS A 95 -5.18 6.26 -5.65
C HIS A 95 -4.65 4.96 -6.28
N GLN A 96 -4.48 3.89 -5.50
CA GLN A 96 -3.98 2.60 -6.01
C GLN A 96 -4.94 1.98 -7.03
N ILE A 97 -6.26 2.00 -6.77
CA ILE A 97 -7.27 1.47 -7.68
C ILE A 97 -7.26 2.23 -9.02
N LEU A 98 -7.16 3.56 -8.99
CA LEU A 98 -7.09 4.36 -10.21
C LEU A 98 -5.80 4.15 -10.99
N MET A 99 -4.67 3.95 -10.31
CA MET A 99 -3.42 3.57 -10.96
C MET A 99 -3.51 2.20 -11.65
N TYR A 100 -4.27 1.27 -11.07
CA TYR A 100 -4.57 -0.03 -11.67
C TYR A 100 -5.52 0.09 -12.89
N LEU A 101 -6.59 0.88 -12.78
CA LEU A 101 -7.55 1.10 -13.87
C LEU A 101 -6.96 1.86 -15.05
N HIS A 102 -5.94 2.68 -14.81
CA HIS A 102 -5.32 3.54 -15.82
C HIS A 102 -3.80 3.31 -15.91
N PRO A 103 -3.35 2.12 -16.36
CA PRO A 103 -1.93 1.77 -16.39
C PRO A 103 -1.11 2.68 -17.32
N GLU A 104 -1.75 3.38 -18.27
CA GLU A 104 -1.10 4.36 -19.13
C GLU A 104 -0.57 5.57 -18.35
N LEU A 105 -1.07 5.83 -17.13
CA LEU A 105 -0.58 6.90 -16.27
C LEU A 105 0.90 6.70 -15.89
N LEU A 106 1.34 5.45 -15.77
CA LEU A 106 2.74 5.11 -15.43
C LEU A 106 3.74 5.55 -16.51
N LYS A 107 3.28 5.78 -17.75
CA LYS A 107 4.12 6.27 -18.86
C LYS A 107 4.27 7.79 -18.87
N LEU A 108 3.53 8.50 -18.01
CA LEU A 108 3.53 9.96 -17.99
C LEU A 108 4.67 10.52 -17.13
N LYS A 109 5.22 11.65 -17.55
CA LYS A 109 6.08 12.47 -16.67
C LYS A 109 5.32 12.86 -15.41
N TYR A 110 6.01 12.93 -14.27
CA TYR A 110 5.45 13.17 -12.93
C TYR A 110 4.42 14.31 -12.88
N LYS A 111 4.72 15.49 -13.44
CA LYS A 111 3.79 16.64 -13.47
C LYS A 111 2.46 16.32 -14.19
N LYS A 112 2.51 15.57 -15.30
CA LYS A 112 1.32 15.16 -16.07
C LYS A 112 0.56 14.05 -15.35
N LEU A 113 1.28 13.08 -14.79
CA LEU A 113 0.71 12.01 -13.95
C LEU A 113 -0.11 12.60 -12.82
N LYS A 114 0.51 13.46 -11.99
CA LYS A 114 -0.13 14.09 -10.83
C LYS A 114 -1.41 14.85 -11.21
N ARG A 115 -1.38 15.61 -12.31
CA ARG A 115 -2.55 16.36 -12.79
C ARG A 115 -3.69 15.44 -13.22
N ARG A 116 -3.38 14.36 -13.94
CA ARG A 116 -4.39 13.43 -14.48
C ARG A 116 -4.98 12.57 -13.37
N LEU A 117 -4.13 12.04 -12.49
CA LEU A 117 -4.55 11.27 -11.32
C LEU A 117 -5.42 12.10 -10.35
N ARG A 118 -5.04 13.35 -10.10
CA ARG A 118 -5.87 14.28 -9.31
C ARG A 118 -7.29 14.40 -9.86
N ARG A 119 -7.42 14.57 -11.18
CA ARG A 119 -8.73 14.69 -11.82
C ARG A 119 -9.55 13.42 -11.60
N LEU A 120 -8.95 12.26 -11.90
CA LEU A 120 -9.60 10.96 -11.73
C LEU A 120 -10.03 10.71 -10.27
N MET A 121 -9.19 11.09 -9.30
CA MET A 121 -9.55 10.98 -7.89
C MET A 121 -10.77 11.83 -7.56
N LEU A 122 -10.80 13.10 -7.98
CA LEU A 122 -11.93 14.00 -7.72
C LEU A 122 -13.22 13.52 -8.39
N GLU A 123 -13.13 13.00 -9.62
CA GLU A 123 -14.27 12.44 -10.36
C GLU A 123 -14.79 11.13 -9.75
N ALA A 124 -13.94 10.40 -9.00
CA ALA A 124 -14.29 9.14 -8.38
C ALA A 124 -14.73 9.26 -6.91
N LEU A 125 -14.66 10.45 -6.30
CA LEU A 125 -15.10 10.66 -4.92
C LEU A 125 -16.62 10.40 -4.80
N PRO A 126 -17.09 9.85 -3.66
CA PRO A 126 -18.52 9.78 -3.38
C PRO A 126 -19.17 11.16 -3.33
N ASP A 127 -20.43 11.25 -3.75
CA ASP A 127 -21.22 12.47 -3.61
C ASP A 127 -21.42 12.81 -2.13
N GLY A 128 -20.81 13.89 -1.66
CA GLY A 128 -20.98 14.37 -0.28
C GLY A 128 -19.98 15.45 0.13
N PRO A 129 -20.31 16.27 1.16
CA PRO A 129 -19.43 17.33 1.66
C PRO A 129 -18.16 16.79 2.33
N SER A 130 -18.08 15.48 2.53
CA SER A 130 -17.02 14.81 3.25
C SER A 130 -15.74 14.65 2.45
N PHE A 131 -15.61 15.05 1.18
CA PHE A 131 -14.33 14.96 0.47
C PHE A 131 -14.01 16.23 -0.31
N GLY A 132 -12.87 16.86 0.01
CA GLY A 132 -12.46 18.13 -0.56
C GLY A 132 -11.27 18.03 -1.52
N LYS A 133 -11.18 19.03 -2.40
CA LYS A 133 -10.02 19.24 -3.30
C LYS A 133 -8.68 19.32 -2.55
N GLY A 134 -8.68 19.86 -1.33
CA GLY A 134 -7.49 20.00 -0.49
C GLY A 134 -6.90 18.64 -0.08
N GLU A 135 -7.76 17.69 0.27
CA GLU A 135 -7.34 16.39 0.81
C GLU A 135 -6.73 15.49 -0.27
N VAL A 136 -7.32 15.56 -1.48
CA VAL A 136 -6.70 14.93 -2.67
C VAL A 136 -5.34 15.56 -2.96
N GLU A 137 -5.18 16.88 -2.80
CA GLU A 137 -3.88 17.52 -2.99
C GLU A 137 -2.84 17.10 -1.94
N GLU A 138 -3.25 16.92 -0.69
CA GLU A 138 -2.39 16.46 0.40
C GLU A 138 -1.84 15.06 0.12
N ILE A 139 -2.70 14.10 -0.22
CA ILE A 139 -2.28 12.74 -0.57
C ILE A 139 -1.30 12.73 -1.75
N LEU A 140 -1.53 13.57 -2.76
CA LEU A 140 -0.64 13.65 -3.94
C LEU A 140 0.65 14.44 -3.67
N ARG A 141 0.77 15.12 -2.53
CA ARG A 141 1.96 15.83 -2.08
C ARG A 141 2.69 15.09 -0.97
N ASP A 142 2.09 14.03 -0.43
CA ASP A 142 2.55 13.39 0.79
C ASP A 142 4.02 13.00 0.70
N ARG A 143 4.78 13.46 1.71
CA ARG A 143 6.23 13.23 1.88
C ARG A 143 6.51 12.35 3.09
N GLU A 144 5.51 11.77 3.74
CA GLU A 144 5.65 11.17 5.08
C GLU A 144 6.10 9.72 5.15
N ASP A 145 6.49 9.10 4.04
CA ASP A 145 6.91 7.70 4.04
C ASP A 145 8.19 7.44 4.86
N GLN A 146 9.12 8.41 4.93
CA GLN A 146 10.42 8.20 5.58
C GLN A 146 10.32 8.08 7.12
N ARG A 147 9.51 8.91 7.79
CA ARG A 147 9.34 8.84 9.26
C ARG A 147 8.55 7.61 9.70
N SER A 148 7.60 7.17 8.87
CA SER A 148 6.79 5.99 9.16
C SER A 148 7.61 4.71 8.94
N PHE A 149 8.50 4.71 7.94
CA PHE A 149 9.48 3.66 7.69
C PHE A 149 10.37 3.36 8.92
N GLU A 150 10.88 4.39 9.62
CA GLU A 150 11.79 4.20 10.77
C GLU A 150 11.14 3.45 11.94
N LYS A 151 9.80 3.39 11.99
CA LYS A 151 9.04 2.66 13.02
C LYS A 151 8.83 1.18 12.68
N ALA A 152 9.16 0.76 11.46
CA ALA A 152 8.93 -0.61 11.02
C ALA A 152 9.87 -1.59 11.72
N LYS A 153 9.30 -2.74 12.10
CA LYS A 153 10.07 -3.93 12.48
C LYS A 153 10.54 -4.68 11.24
N TYR A 154 9.73 -4.69 10.18
CA TYR A 154 10.01 -5.39 8.93
C TYR A 154 9.93 -4.44 7.74
N ILE A 155 10.94 -4.50 6.89
CA ILE A 155 10.95 -3.77 5.62
C ILE A 155 10.92 -4.78 4.49
N ILE A 156 9.86 -4.74 3.69
CA ILE A 156 9.54 -5.78 2.72
C ILE A 156 9.70 -5.21 1.31
N PRO A 157 10.58 -5.79 0.47
CA PRO A 157 10.68 -5.42 -0.94
C PRO A 157 9.35 -5.68 -1.64
N HIS A 158 8.98 -4.82 -2.59
CA HIS A 158 7.75 -5.00 -3.36
C HIS A 158 7.65 -6.39 -4.02
N MET A 159 8.78 -6.94 -4.51
CA MET A 159 8.81 -8.27 -5.13
C MET A 159 8.47 -9.39 -4.14
N SER A 160 8.85 -9.25 -2.87
CA SER A 160 8.57 -10.23 -1.83
C SER A 160 7.09 -10.25 -1.45
N LEU A 161 6.33 -9.19 -1.74
CA LEU A 161 4.88 -9.19 -1.52
C LEU A 161 4.13 -10.15 -2.45
N TYR A 162 4.70 -10.51 -3.62
CA TYR A 162 4.16 -11.60 -4.43
C TYR A 162 4.29 -12.94 -3.72
N GLY A 163 5.44 -13.23 -3.11
CA GLY A 163 5.65 -14.42 -2.30
C GLY A 163 4.72 -14.47 -1.09
N LEU A 164 4.52 -13.33 -0.42
CA LEU A 164 3.55 -13.19 0.66
C LEU A 164 2.13 -13.54 0.18
N MET A 165 1.69 -12.94 -0.92
CA MET A 165 0.38 -13.20 -1.53
C MET A 165 0.14 -14.67 -1.86
N GLU A 166 1.15 -15.38 -2.38
CA GLU A 166 1.03 -16.79 -2.75
C GLU A 166 0.93 -17.74 -1.55
N ARG A 167 1.54 -17.36 -0.42
CA ARG A 167 1.62 -18.19 0.79
C ARG A 167 0.54 -17.87 1.82
N LEU A 168 -0.12 -16.73 1.68
CA LEU A 168 -1.28 -16.42 2.50
C LEU A 168 -2.37 -17.49 2.24
N PRO A 169 -3.01 -18.01 3.29
CA PRO A 169 -4.09 -18.96 3.11
C PRO A 169 -5.20 -18.36 2.22
N ARG A 170 -5.98 -19.24 1.58
CA ARG A 170 -7.24 -18.82 0.95
C ARG A 170 -8.13 -18.25 2.04
N LEU A 171 -8.17 -16.94 2.15
CA LEU A 171 -8.94 -16.26 3.17
C LEU A 171 -10.28 -15.86 2.58
N GLU A 172 -11.30 -16.05 3.40
CA GLU A 172 -12.65 -15.62 3.12
C GLU A 172 -12.74 -14.12 3.43
N GLY A 173 -13.28 -13.34 2.49
CA GLY A 173 -13.49 -11.90 2.65
C GLY A 173 -12.51 -10.99 1.90
N ASN A 174 -12.81 -9.69 1.95
CA ASN A 174 -12.10 -8.65 1.21
C ASN A 174 -10.91 -8.05 1.99
N VAL A 175 -10.78 -8.36 3.28
CA VAL A 175 -9.72 -7.81 4.15
C VAL A 175 -8.99 -8.92 4.88
N THR A 176 -7.67 -8.80 4.95
CA THR A 176 -6.78 -9.75 5.62
C THR A 176 -5.81 -8.99 6.51
N TYR A 177 -5.64 -9.45 7.75
CA TYR A 177 -4.62 -8.95 8.65
C TYR A 177 -3.49 -9.98 8.75
N VAL A 178 -2.26 -9.54 8.51
CA VAL A 178 -1.05 -10.35 8.62
C VAL A 178 -0.30 -9.89 9.86
N GLU A 179 -0.45 -10.66 10.93
CA GLU A 179 0.14 -10.34 12.24
C GLU A 179 1.65 -10.58 12.29
N ASP A 180 2.12 -11.64 11.62
CA ASP A 180 3.55 -11.98 11.54
C ASP A 180 3.94 -12.32 10.11
N VAL A 181 4.63 -11.39 9.45
CA VAL A 181 5.10 -11.59 8.08
C VAL A 181 6.22 -12.63 8.00
N ALA A 182 6.98 -12.85 9.08
CA ALA A 182 8.08 -13.82 9.09
C ALA A 182 7.57 -15.27 9.07
N ALA A 183 6.30 -15.51 9.37
CA ALA A 183 5.66 -16.81 9.18
C ALA A 183 5.42 -17.15 7.69
N TYR A 184 5.43 -16.14 6.81
CA TYR A 184 5.11 -16.30 5.39
C TYR A 184 6.30 -16.00 4.48
N LEU A 185 7.27 -15.19 4.91
CA LEU A 185 8.43 -14.80 4.13
C LEU A 185 9.71 -15.43 4.66
N GLN A 186 10.60 -15.79 3.74
CA GLN A 186 11.95 -16.26 4.04
C GLN A 186 12.81 -15.09 4.56
N PRO A 187 13.86 -15.35 5.35
CA PRO A 187 14.70 -14.29 5.93
C PRO A 187 15.35 -13.32 4.92
N PHE A 188 15.55 -13.73 3.67
CA PHE A 188 16.08 -12.88 2.60
C PHE A 188 14.99 -12.04 1.89
N GLU A 189 13.72 -12.32 2.14
CA GLU A 189 12.56 -11.63 1.54
C GLU A 189 12.09 -10.42 2.37
N TYR A 190 12.79 -10.10 3.47
CA TYR A 190 12.53 -8.90 4.27
C TYR A 190 13.78 -8.51 5.06
N ILE A 191 13.91 -7.22 5.39
CA ILE A 191 14.90 -6.73 6.36
C ILE A 191 14.21 -6.62 7.72
N ARG A 192 14.78 -7.25 8.76
CA ARG A 192 14.37 -7.00 10.15
C ARG A 192 15.11 -5.78 10.66
N LEU A 193 14.41 -4.67 10.85
CA LEU A 193 14.95 -3.54 11.60
C LEU A 193 14.89 -3.92 13.08
N GLY A 194 16.05 -4.13 13.69
CA GLY A 194 16.12 -4.36 15.13
C GLY A 194 15.47 -3.18 15.83
N ARG A 195 14.49 -3.45 16.71
CA ARG A 195 14.15 -2.43 17.72
C ARG A 195 15.44 -2.21 18.49
N ARG A 196 16.04 -1.02 18.36
CA ARG A 196 16.93 -0.53 19.41
C ARG A 196 16.05 -0.36 20.63
N GLU A 197 15.87 -1.43 21.40
CA GLU A 197 15.57 -1.25 22.81
C GLU A 197 16.72 -0.40 23.32
N HIS A 198 16.40 0.82 23.76
CA HIS A 198 17.32 1.58 24.56
C HIS A 198 17.56 0.76 25.83
N SER A 199 18.59 -0.08 25.79
CA SER A 199 19.23 -0.57 27.00
C SER A 199 19.71 0.68 27.73
N HIS A 200 19.00 0.99 28.81
CA HIS A 200 19.40 1.99 29.79
C HIS A 200 20.78 1.69 30.35
#